data_AF-A0A1C7NEM0-F1
#
_entry.id   AF-A0A1C7NEM0-F1
#
_cell.length_a   1.000
_cell.length_b   1.000
_cell.length_c   1.000
_cell.angle_alpha   90.00
_cell.angle_beta   90.00
_cell.angle_gamma   90.00
#
_symmetry.space_group_name_H-M   'P 1'
#
loop_
_entity.id
_entity.type
_entity.pdbx_description
1 polymer ?
#
loop_
_entity_poly.entity_id
_entity_poly.type
_entity_poly.pdbx_seq_one_letter_code
_entity_poly.pdbx_strand_id
1 'polypeptide(L)'
;MLHTHYSSWSDEDLHVEVTELSFRMSIQQALQSTFGQIGASCYINILDWNKFTNEGIIKVKQSELTTVWSALLNHQMTIANKLCVLDVLSSSAYLISLAD
;
A
#
# COMPACT_ATOMS: atom_id res chain seq x y z
N MET A 1 5.30 -6.13 8.92
CA MET A 1 4.50 -4.90 8.73
C MET A 1 5.32 -3.92 7.91
N LEU A 2 4.66 -3.11 7.09
CA LEU A 2 5.28 -2.11 6.23
C LEU A 2 4.65 -0.75 6.55
N HIS A 3 5.45 0.24 6.92
CA HIS A 3 5.01 1.64 6.98
C HIS A 3 5.17 2.23 5.58
N THR A 4 4.08 2.79 5.04
CA THR A 4 4.02 3.19 3.64
C THR A 4 3.47 4.59 3.49
N HIS A 5 4.01 5.33 2.53
CA HIS A 5 3.52 6.63 2.07
C HIS A 5 3.03 6.51 0.64
N TYR A 6 1.94 7.21 0.33
CA TYR A 6 1.29 7.16 -0.98
C TYR A 6 1.22 8.53 -1.64
N SER A 7 1.77 8.67 -2.84
CA SER A 7 1.88 9.97 -3.52
C SER A 7 1.64 9.87 -5.02
N SER A 8 1.37 11.03 -5.65
CA SER A 8 1.32 11.14 -7.10
C SER A 8 2.73 10.91 -7.68
N TRP A 9 2.80 10.23 -8.83
CA TRP A 9 4.07 10.11 -9.57
C TRP A 9 4.49 11.45 -10.20
N SER A 10 3.52 12.31 -10.54
CA SER A 10 3.80 13.67 -11.00
C SER A 10 3.84 14.64 -9.83
N ASP A 11 4.60 15.74 -9.97
CA ASP A 11 4.62 16.87 -9.03
C ASP A 11 3.28 17.63 -8.93
N GLU A 12 2.23 17.14 -9.60
CA GLU A 12 0.89 17.68 -9.48
C GLU A 12 0.15 17.06 -8.31
N ASP A 13 -0.50 17.91 -7.52
CA ASP A 13 -1.34 17.46 -6.43
C ASP A 13 -2.47 16.54 -6.92
N LEU A 14 -2.72 15.50 -6.14
CA LEU A 14 -3.94 14.71 -6.23
C LEU A 14 -5.10 15.61 -5.73
N HIS A 15 -5.93 16.09 -6.66
CA HIS A 15 -7.16 16.83 -6.33
C HIS A 15 -8.28 15.94 -5.73
N VAL A 16 -7.95 14.70 -5.38
CA VAL A 16 -8.87 13.72 -4.81
C VAL A 16 -8.25 13.17 -3.54
N GLU A 17 -9.02 13.17 -2.46
CA GLU A 17 -8.62 12.57 -1.19
C GLU A 17 -8.39 11.07 -1.36
N VAL A 18 -7.21 10.58 -0.98
CA VAL A 18 -6.92 9.15 -0.94
C VAL A 18 -7.53 8.58 0.34
N THR A 19 -8.64 7.87 0.18
CA THR A 19 -9.30 7.17 1.29
C THR A 19 -8.55 5.88 1.63
N GLU A 20 -8.69 5.40 2.87
CA GLU A 20 -8.19 4.07 3.27
C GLU A 20 -8.77 2.98 2.34
N LEU A 21 -10.03 3.11 1.92
CA LEU A 21 -10.67 2.16 1.02
C LEU A 21 -9.98 2.14 -0.35
N SER A 22 -9.76 3.29 -0.98
CA SER A 22 -9.05 3.39 -2.27
C SER A 22 -7.62 2.86 -2.17
N PHE A 23 -6.95 3.12 -1.04
CA PHE A 23 -5.63 2.58 -0.77
C PHE A 23 -5.64 1.05 -0.62
N ARG A 24 -6.58 0.49 0.14
CA ARG A 24 -6.72 -0.96 0.29
C ARG A 24 -7.06 -1.63 -1.05
N MET A 25 -7.92 -1.00 -1.86
CA MET A 25 -8.28 -1.51 -3.19
C MET A 25 -7.09 -1.50 -4.14
N SER A 26 -6.21 -0.48 -4.12
CA SER A 26 -5.03 -0.45 -4.98
C SER A 26 -4.04 -1.57 -4.64
N ILE A 27 -3.85 -1.88 -3.35
CA ILE A 27 -3.03 -3.02 -2.93
C ILE A 27 -3.65 -4.35 -3.40
N GLN A 28 -4.97 -4.51 -3.29
CA GLN A 28 -5.65 -5.71 -3.77
C GLN A 28 -5.54 -5.87 -5.29
N GLN A 29 -5.67 -4.77 -6.05
CA GLN A 29 -5.46 -4.77 -7.49
C GLN A 29 -4.01 -5.13 -7.85
N ALA A 30 -3.02 -4.61 -7.10
CA ALA A 30 -1.63 -4.98 -7.28
C ALA A 30 -1.43 -6.50 -7.10
N LEU A 31 -1.88 -7.03 -5.96
CA LEU A 31 -1.79 -8.46 -5.65
C LEU A 31 -2.46 -9.35 -6.70
N GLN A 32 -3.67 -8.99 -7.13
CA GLN A 32 -4.40 -9.72 -8.15
C GLN A 32 -3.72 -9.65 -9.53
N SER A 33 -3.18 -8.49 -9.90
CA SER A 33 -2.51 -8.31 -11.19
C SER A 33 -1.18 -9.06 -11.28
N THR A 34 -0.43 -9.13 -10.18
CA THR A 34 0.90 -9.76 -10.15
C THR A 34 0.82 -11.27 -9.93
N PHE A 35 -0.08 -11.74 -9.06
CA PHE A 35 -0.14 -13.14 -8.61
C PHE A 35 -1.49 -13.82 -8.84
N GLY A 36 -2.43 -13.17 -9.54
CA GLY A 36 -3.76 -13.71 -9.82
C GLY A 36 -4.60 -13.91 -8.55
N GLN A 37 -5.47 -14.91 -8.58
CA GLN A 37 -6.37 -15.23 -7.46
C GLN A 37 -5.64 -15.61 -6.17
N ILE A 38 -4.43 -16.17 -6.29
CA ILE A 38 -3.60 -16.52 -5.14
C ILE A 38 -3.18 -15.23 -4.41
N GLY A 39 -2.66 -14.24 -5.15
CA GLY A 39 -2.33 -12.93 -4.58
C GLY A 39 -3.54 -12.22 -3.97
N ALA A 40 -4.68 -12.23 -4.67
CA ALA A 40 -5.92 -11.62 -4.18
C ALA A 40 -6.43 -12.23 -2.85
N SER A 41 -6.05 -13.48 -2.56
CA SER A 41 -6.38 -14.14 -1.29
C SER A 41 -5.45 -13.78 -0.13
N CYS A 42 -4.34 -13.07 -0.39
CA CYS A 42 -3.45 -12.62 0.67
C CYS A 42 -4.19 -11.69 1.62
N TYR A 43 -4.15 -12.04 2.91
CA TYR A 43 -4.82 -11.26 3.93
C TYR A 43 -3.96 -10.05 4.31
N ILE A 44 -4.46 -8.86 3.97
CA ILE A 44 -3.84 -7.58 4.33
C ILE A 44 -4.76 -6.82 5.29
N ASN A 45 -4.16 -6.18 6.29
CA ASN A 45 -4.87 -5.19 7.10
C ASN A 45 -4.12 -3.86 7.09
N ILE A 46 -4.86 -2.77 6.96
CA ILE A 46 -4.33 -1.41 7.03
C ILE A 46 -4.58 -0.89 8.45
N LEU A 47 -3.54 -0.39 9.08
CA LEU A 47 -3.58 0.23 10.39
C LEU A 47 -3.20 1.69 10.27
N ASP A 48 -3.82 2.53 11.10
CA ASP A 48 -3.45 3.94 11.30
C ASP A 48 -3.32 4.74 9.99
N TRP A 49 -4.33 4.63 9.12
CA TRP A 49 -4.35 5.41 7.89
C TRP A 49 -4.51 6.91 8.18
N ASN A 50 -3.48 7.67 7.86
CA ASN A 50 -3.48 9.13 7.94
C ASN A 50 -3.80 9.72 6.57
N LYS A 51 -5.02 10.23 6.41
CA LYS A 51 -5.49 10.87 5.17
C LYS A 51 -4.82 12.20 4.82
N PHE A 52 -4.12 12.83 5.76
CA PHE A 52 -3.44 14.10 5.51
C PHE A 52 -2.03 13.89 4.96
N THR A 53 -1.35 12.84 5.41
CA THR A 53 -0.03 12.45 4.91
C THR A 53 -0.08 11.32 3.89
N ASN A 54 -1.25 10.70 3.67
CA ASN A 54 -1.43 9.48 2.87
C ASN A 54 -0.50 8.34 3.32
N GLU A 55 -0.31 8.22 4.63
CA GLU A 55 0.50 7.19 5.25
C GLU A 55 -0.35 6.14 5.94
N GLY A 56 0.17 4.93 6.03
CA GLY A 56 -0.45 3.87 6.80
C GLY A 56 0.46 2.68 6.96
N ILE A 57 0.05 1.76 7.83
CA ILE A 57 0.81 0.55 8.11
C ILE A 57 0.09 -0.66 7.52
N ILE A 58 0.75 -1.32 6.57
CA ILE A 58 0.30 -2.58 5.99
C ILE A 58 0.76 -3.74 6.91
N LYS A 59 -0.20 -4.37 7.57
CA LYS A 59 -0.01 -5.60 8.33
C LYS A 59 -0.33 -6.82 7.47
N VAL A 60 0.65 -7.70 7.35
CA VAL A 60 0.60 -8.94 6.56
C VAL A 60 1.19 -10.08 7.37
N LYS A 61 0.82 -11.32 7.03
CA LYS A 61 1.49 -12.50 7.58
C LYS A 61 2.94 -12.52 7.10
N GLN A 62 3.86 -12.93 7.97
CA GLN A 62 5.29 -12.98 7.64
C GLN A 62 5.57 -13.86 6.41
N SER A 63 4.84 -14.97 6.26
CA SER A 63 4.95 -15.88 5.12
C SER A 63 4.52 -15.26 3.78
N GLU A 64 3.72 -14.19 3.81
CA GLU A 64 3.18 -13.50 2.63
C GLU A 64 3.91 -12.18 2.35
N LEU A 65 4.84 -11.78 3.23
CA LEU A 65 5.52 -10.49 3.15
C LEU A 65 6.22 -10.28 1.79
N THR A 66 6.95 -11.28 1.32
CA THR A 66 7.67 -11.22 0.04
C THR A 66 6.71 -11.08 -1.14
N THR A 67 5.57 -11.77 -1.10
CA THR A 67 4.53 -11.68 -2.13
C THR A 67 3.95 -10.27 -2.18
N VAL A 68 3.55 -9.73 -1.01
CA VAL A 68 2.99 -8.38 -0.93
C VAL A 68 4.01 -7.35 -1.37
N TRP A 69 5.24 -7.42 -0.89
CA TRP A 69 6.31 -6.50 -1.30
C TRP A 69 6.53 -6.54 -2.81
N SER A 70 6.60 -7.74 -3.40
CA SER A 70 6.82 -7.90 -4.84
C SER A 70 5.65 -7.36 -5.67
N ALA A 71 4.40 -7.50 -5.21
CA ALA A 71 3.24 -6.92 -5.89
C ALA A 71 3.29 -5.38 -5.86
N LEU A 72 3.61 -4.81 -4.70
CA LEU A 72 3.67 -3.35 -4.51
C LEU A 72 4.75 -2.70 -5.38
N LEU A 73 5.93 -3.32 -5.52
CA LEU A 73 7.01 -2.78 -6.35
C LEU A 73 6.73 -2.84 -7.86
N ASN A 74 5.99 -3.86 -8.32
CA ASN A 74 5.81 -4.10 -9.75
C ASN A 74 4.52 -3.52 -10.33
N HIS A 75 3.60 -3.08 -9.47
CA HIS A 75 2.30 -2.60 -9.91
C HIS A 75 2.27 -1.07 -10.00
N GLN A 76 1.96 -0.55 -11.19
CA GLN A 76 1.64 0.86 -11.35
C GLN A 76 0.24 1.14 -10.81
N MET A 77 0.17 1.82 -9.67
CA MET A 77 -1.10 2.18 -9.07
C MET A 77 -1.68 3.42 -9.74
N THR A 78 -3.00 3.45 -9.89
CA THR A 78 -3.71 4.59 -10.49
C THR A 78 -4.88 4.99 -9.60
N ILE A 79 -4.96 6.26 -9.23
CA ILE A 79 -6.12 6.84 -8.52
C ILE A 79 -6.57 8.09 -9.27
N ALA A 80 -7.88 8.20 -9.52
CA ALA A 80 -8.47 9.32 -10.26
C ALA A 80 -7.75 9.59 -11.61
N ASN A 81 -7.35 8.51 -12.31
CA ASN A 81 -6.61 8.56 -13.58
C ASN A 81 -5.21 9.19 -13.49
N LYS A 82 -4.65 9.36 -12.29
CA LYS A 82 -3.26 9.75 -12.05
C LYS A 82 -2.43 8.55 -11.60
N LEU A 83 -1.23 8.42 -12.18
CA LEU A 83 -0.25 7.44 -11.73
C LEU A 83 0.21 7.81 -10.33
N CYS A 84 0.23 6.84 -9.45
CA CYS A 84 0.63 6.99 -8.06
C CYS A 84 1.74 6.00 -7.73
N VAL A 85 2.59 6.39 -6.78
CA VAL A 85 3.65 5.56 -6.24
C VAL A 85 3.35 5.24 -4.78
N LEU A 86 3.79 4.06 -4.37
CA LEU A 86 3.80 3.65 -2.98
C LEU A 86 5.25 3.49 -2.53
N ASP A 87 5.64 4.31 -1.57
CA ASP A 87 6.95 4.23 -0.95
C ASP A 87 6.85 3.45 0.36
N VAL A 88 7.78 2.52 0.57
CA VAL A 88 7.94 1.84 1.85
C VAL A 88 8.94 2.63 2.68
N LEU A 89 8.44 3.36 3.68
CA LEU A 89 9.25 4.20 4.57
C LEU A 89 10.06 3.36 5.55
N SER A 90 9.45 2.31 6.11
CA SER A 90 10.10 1.39 7.03
C SER A 90 9.39 0.03 7.10
N SER A 91 10.06 -0.98 7.66
CA SER A 91 9.47 -2.29 7.88
C SER A 91 9.88 -2.86 9.23
N SER A 92 8.95 -3.55 9.90
CA SER A 92 9.22 -4.18 11.19
C SER A 92 8.28 -5.37 11.44
N ALA A 93 8.74 -6.29 12.28
CA ALA A 93 7.91 -7.35 12.85
C ALA A 93 7.04 -6.87 14.02
N TYR A 94 7.35 -5.70 14.61
CA TYR A 94 6.68 -5.15 15.79
C TYR A 94 6.13 -3.75 15.54
N LEU A 95 4.87 -3.53 15.93
CA LEU A 95 4.17 -2.27 15.67
C LEU A 95 4.81 -1.10 16.44
N ILE A 96 5.31 -1.35 17.65
CA ILE A 96 5.96 -0.34 18.49
C ILE A 96 7.21 0.27 17.85
N SER A 97 7.85 -0.43 16.92
CA SER A 97 9.02 0.08 16.20
C SER A 97 8.65 0.88 14.95
N LEU A 98 7.35 0.97 14.62
CA LEU A 98 6.81 1.72 13.47
C LEU A 98 5.97 2.92 13.92
N ALA A 99 5.56 2.94 15.18
CA ALA A 99 4.86 4.06 15.79
C ALA A 99 5.91 5.04 16.34
N ASP A 100 6.33 5.97 15.50
CA ASP A 100 7.05 7.18 15.90
C ASP A 100 6.07 8.33 16.16
#